data_AF-A0A2I0B7D5-F1
#
_entry.id   AF-A0A2I0B7D5-F1
#
_cell.length_a   1.000
_cell.length_b   1.000
_cell.length_c   1.000
_cell.angle_alpha   90.00
_cell.angle_beta   90.00
_cell.angle_gamma   90.00
#
_symmetry.space_group_name_H-M   'P 1'
#
loop_
_entity.id
_entity.type
_entity.pdbx_description
1 polymer ?
#
loop_
_entity_poly.entity_id
_entity_poly.type
_entity_poly.pdbx_seq_one_letter_code
_entity_poly.pdbx_strand_id
1 'polypeptide(L)'
;MEASPCPLEVEFSNQIAALLAPPSSKSIQEYYDGLLHETKSHFIRVEFNENGKGVFSNRDFKEEHLVLKDQMLVAAQHSSNKVDCFVCSRCFCYIGSVEVQIGRKLYLESLGLTTMDCDHQSEDQSFLQENDDETGSSAHKNNSFSMDVLQLLMDGNLFLPYSKQFTLPTIVACPGGCEEEHYCSKLCADIDWDTVHSLLCTGKTSDSFRQAALVKFTEHANRTNDIFILAAKVISFTILRYRRLKRSYLEGSKQPILNEAEGQSNLCILSEAWKPVAMGFKRRWWDCIALPDDIDSCQEASFRMQIRDLAFTSLQLLKEAIFDVECAPCILQESTAW
;
A
#
# COMPACT_ATOMS: atom_id res chain seq x y z
N MET A 1 30.08 -1.11 4.23
CA MET A 1 30.33 -0.23 5.40
C MET A 1 29.01 -0.14 6.14
N GLU A 2 28.92 -0.65 7.35
CA GLU A 2 27.69 -0.47 8.15
C GLU A 2 27.51 1.03 8.42
N ALA A 3 26.38 1.58 7.99
CA ALA A 3 26.00 2.93 8.36
C ALA A 3 25.95 3.02 9.89
N SER A 4 26.57 4.05 10.46
CA SER A 4 26.48 4.30 11.90
C SER A 4 24.99 4.45 12.26
N PRO A 5 24.47 3.74 13.28
CA PRO A 5 23.05 3.76 13.60
C PRO A 5 22.60 5.18 13.91
N CYS A 6 21.41 5.54 13.45
CA CYS A 6 20.84 6.85 13.73
C CYS A 6 20.83 7.09 15.26
N PRO A 7 21.14 8.30 15.77
CA PRO A 7 21.10 8.58 17.21
C PRO A 7 19.78 8.18 17.87
N LEU A 8 18.68 8.26 17.13
CA LEU A 8 17.36 7.86 17.60
C LEU A 8 17.16 6.34 17.64
N GLU A 9 17.83 5.56 16.78
CA GLU A 9 17.81 4.09 16.92
C GLU A 9 18.49 3.64 18.20
N VAL A 10 19.59 4.30 18.56
CA VAL A 10 20.30 4.01 19.82
C VAL A 10 19.38 4.35 21.00
N GLU A 11 18.74 5.52 20.95
CA GLU A 11 17.81 5.99 21.98
C GLU A 11 16.59 5.06 22.14
N PHE A 12 15.97 4.64 21.03
CA PHE A 12 14.73 3.85 21.04
C PHE A 12 14.94 2.34 20.85
N SER A 13 16.17 1.85 20.91
CA SER A 13 16.54 0.44 20.67
C SER A 13 15.64 -0.57 21.38
N ASN A 14 15.39 -0.38 22.68
CA ASN A 14 14.51 -1.25 23.47
C ASN A 14 13.05 -1.24 23.01
N GLN A 15 12.55 -0.06 22.61
CA GLN A 15 11.16 0.13 22.19
C GLN A 15 10.94 -0.46 20.80
N ILE A 16 11.91 -0.26 19.90
CA ILE A 16 11.95 -0.88 18.57
C ILE A 16 11.97 -2.40 18.73
N ALA A 17 12.86 -2.94 19.57
CA ALA A 17 12.91 -4.38 19.84
C ALA A 17 11.58 -4.94 20.38
N ALA A 18 10.88 -4.20 21.24
CA ALA A 18 9.57 -4.60 21.77
C ALA A 18 8.48 -4.62 20.68
N LEU A 19 8.44 -3.65 19.77
CA LEU A 19 7.46 -3.61 18.66
C LEU A 19 7.70 -4.72 17.63
N LEU A 20 8.97 -5.10 17.44
CA LEU A 20 9.40 -6.13 16.50
C LEU A 20 9.27 -7.55 17.06
N ALA A 21 9.29 -7.70 18.39
CA ALA A 21 9.14 -9.00 19.03
C ALA A 21 7.89 -9.73 18.50
N PRO A 22 7.99 -11.04 18.21
CA PRO A 22 6.82 -11.83 17.85
C PRO A 22 5.84 -11.82 19.04
N PRO A 23 4.53 -11.61 18.80
CA PRO A 23 3.55 -11.67 19.86
C PRO A 23 3.50 -13.07 20.48
N SER A 24 3.14 -13.15 21.77
CA SER A 24 2.96 -14.44 22.45
C SER A 24 1.82 -15.24 21.83
N SER A 25 1.88 -16.58 21.85
CA SER A 25 0.80 -17.43 21.32
C SER A 25 -0.56 -17.09 21.92
N LYS A 26 -0.60 -16.73 23.20
CA LYS A 26 -1.83 -16.28 23.89
C LYS A 26 -2.35 -14.97 23.30
N SER A 27 -1.49 -13.96 23.13
CA SER A 27 -1.86 -12.67 22.54
C SER A 27 -2.35 -12.81 21.10
N ILE A 28 -1.76 -13.74 20.34
CA ILE A 28 -2.21 -14.05 18.99
C ILE A 28 -3.61 -14.66 19.00
N GLN A 29 -3.84 -15.65 19.87
CA GLN A 29 -5.15 -16.29 20.00
C GLN A 29 -6.22 -15.27 20.37
N GLU A 30 -5.98 -14.45 21.40
CA GLU A 30 -6.91 -13.40 21.85
C GLU A 30 -7.24 -12.40 20.75
N TYR A 31 -6.23 -12.01 19.93
CA TYR A 31 -6.44 -11.10 18.82
C TYR A 31 -7.35 -11.70 17.74
N TYR A 32 -7.05 -12.93 17.28
CA TYR A 32 -7.83 -13.55 16.22
C TYR A 32 -9.22 -13.97 16.70
N ASP A 33 -9.38 -14.43 17.93
CA ASP A 33 -10.71 -14.71 18.51
C ASP A 33 -11.57 -13.45 18.54
N GLY A 34 -10.99 -12.31 18.94
CA GLY A 34 -11.65 -11.00 18.90
C GLY A 34 -12.04 -10.59 17.48
N LEU A 35 -11.12 -10.73 16.51
CA LEU A 35 -11.38 -10.40 15.11
C LEU A 35 -12.47 -11.28 14.49
N LEU A 36 -12.46 -12.58 14.76
CA LEU A 36 -13.48 -13.53 14.29
C LEU A 36 -14.84 -13.26 14.92
N HIS A 37 -14.87 -12.81 16.17
CA HIS A 37 -16.10 -12.37 16.83
C HIS A 37 -16.67 -11.11 16.18
N GLU A 38 -15.85 -10.07 15.94
CA GLU A 38 -16.27 -8.81 15.30
C GLU A 38 -16.76 -9.02 13.87
N THR A 39 -16.08 -9.87 13.09
CA THR A 39 -16.42 -10.20 11.69
C THR A 39 -17.56 -11.21 11.57
N LYS A 40 -18.04 -11.78 12.69
CA LYS A 40 -19.04 -12.86 12.76
C LYS A 40 -18.62 -14.13 12.01
N SER A 41 -17.32 -14.37 11.91
CA SER A 41 -16.70 -15.52 11.26
C SER A 41 -16.49 -16.70 12.23
N HIS A 42 -17.53 -17.11 12.95
CA HIS A 42 -17.46 -18.15 14.00
C HIS A 42 -17.16 -19.58 13.49
N PHE A 43 -17.14 -19.77 12.17
CA PHE A 43 -16.98 -21.08 11.54
C PHE A 43 -15.54 -21.44 11.23
N ILE A 44 -14.60 -20.55 11.53
CA ILE A 44 -13.16 -20.78 11.41
C ILE A 44 -12.48 -20.50 12.74
N ARG A 45 -11.27 -21.02 12.90
CA ARG A 45 -10.37 -20.74 14.02
C ARG A 45 -8.94 -20.64 13.52
N VAL A 46 -8.10 -19.92 14.26
CA VAL A 46 -6.67 -19.85 14.00
C VAL A 46 -5.95 -20.80 14.94
N GLU A 47 -5.08 -21.65 14.40
CA GLU A 47 -4.24 -22.57 15.19
C GLU A 47 -2.79 -22.51 14.72
N PHE A 48 -1.88 -22.96 15.58
CA PHE A 48 -0.45 -23.10 15.28
C PHE A 48 -0.09 -24.57 15.15
N ASN A 49 0.62 -24.91 14.08
CA ASN A 49 1.17 -26.24 13.84
C ASN A 49 2.64 -26.13 13.38
N GLU A 50 3.21 -27.25 12.94
CA GLU A 50 4.59 -27.36 12.46
C GLU A 50 4.90 -26.43 11.26
N ASN A 51 3.88 -26.07 10.48
CA ASN A 51 3.98 -25.17 9.33
C ASN A 51 3.72 -23.69 9.70
N GLY A 52 3.57 -23.39 11.00
CA GLY A 52 3.26 -22.06 11.49
C GLY A 52 1.77 -21.85 11.74
N LYS A 53 1.26 -20.67 11.40
CA LYS A 53 -0.12 -20.24 11.67
C LYS A 53 -1.04 -20.68 10.53
N GLY A 54 -2.12 -21.37 10.85
CA GLY A 54 -3.14 -21.82 9.90
C GLY A 54 -4.55 -21.42 10.30
N VAL A 55 -5.46 -21.41 9.31
CA VAL A 55 -6.90 -21.21 9.50
C VAL A 55 -7.59 -22.55 9.29
N PHE A 56 -8.40 -22.97 10.26
CA PHE A 56 -9.08 -24.26 10.28
C PHE A 56 -10.59 -24.07 10.38
N SER A 57 -11.36 -24.95 9.76
CA SER A 57 -12.81 -24.92 9.86
C SER A 57 -13.30 -25.57 11.15
N ASN A 58 -14.37 -25.01 11.71
CA ASN A 58 -15.13 -25.57 12.84
C ASN A 58 -16.36 -26.38 12.37
N ARG A 59 -16.61 -26.41 11.05
CA ARG A 59 -17.71 -27.12 10.42
C ARG A 59 -17.38 -27.46 8.97
N ASP A 60 -18.24 -28.26 8.36
CA ASP A 60 -18.21 -28.50 6.92
C ASP A 60 -18.79 -27.29 6.15
N PHE A 61 -18.13 -26.94 5.04
CA PHE A 61 -18.61 -25.95 4.08
C PHE A 61 -19.13 -26.64 2.83
N LYS A 62 -20.15 -26.03 2.20
CA LYS A 62 -20.62 -26.41 0.87
C LYS A 62 -20.10 -25.40 -0.15
N GLU A 63 -20.18 -25.75 -1.43
CA GLU A 63 -19.94 -24.81 -2.53
C GLU A 63 -20.78 -23.52 -2.33
N GLU A 64 -20.22 -22.38 -2.73
CA GLU A 64 -20.80 -21.04 -2.56
C GLU A 64 -20.96 -20.54 -1.10
N HIS A 65 -20.53 -21.30 -0.08
CA HIS A 65 -20.55 -20.78 1.29
C HIS A 65 -19.44 -19.74 1.50
N LEU A 66 -19.84 -18.55 1.96
CA LEU A 66 -18.91 -17.55 2.46
C LEU A 66 -18.18 -18.08 3.72
N VAL A 67 -16.87 -18.33 3.57
CA VAL A 67 -16.00 -18.78 4.66
C VAL A 67 -15.52 -17.60 5.51
N LEU A 68 -15.00 -16.56 4.86
CA LEU A 68 -14.43 -15.38 5.50
C LEU A 68 -14.70 -14.15 4.62
N LYS A 69 -15.09 -13.06 5.27
CA LYS A 69 -15.06 -11.72 4.70
C LYS A 69 -14.26 -10.85 5.65
N ASP A 70 -13.19 -10.26 5.16
CA ASP A 70 -12.29 -9.44 5.95
C ASP A 70 -12.19 -8.02 5.39
N GLN A 71 -11.80 -7.08 6.24
CA GLN A 71 -11.56 -5.70 5.88
C GLN A 71 -10.06 -5.48 5.65
N MET A 72 -9.72 -4.92 4.49
CA MET A 72 -8.33 -4.58 4.17
C MET A 72 -7.79 -3.56 5.18
N LEU A 73 -6.71 -3.93 5.86
CA LEU A 73 -6.00 -3.08 6.83
C LEU A 73 -5.37 -1.88 6.13
N VAL A 74 -4.55 -2.15 5.11
CA VAL A 74 -3.97 -1.16 4.19
C VAL A 74 -3.90 -1.78 2.79
N ALA A 75 -3.93 -0.93 1.76
CA ALA A 75 -3.63 -1.34 0.39
C ALA A 75 -3.31 -0.14 -0.49
N ALA A 76 -2.68 -0.42 -1.63
CA ALA A 76 -2.42 0.53 -2.68
C ALA A 76 -2.77 -0.11 -4.03
N GLN A 77 -3.24 0.69 -4.97
CA GLN A 77 -3.32 0.27 -6.35
C GLN A 77 -1.89 0.25 -6.89
N HIS A 78 -1.50 -0.86 -7.52
CA HIS A 78 -0.19 -0.99 -8.16
C HIS A 78 -0.02 0.11 -9.21
N SER A 79 1.20 0.66 -9.30
CA SER A 79 1.48 1.81 -10.17
C SER A 79 1.17 1.53 -11.65
N SER A 80 1.49 0.33 -12.14
CA SER A 80 1.16 -0.09 -13.50
C SER A 80 -0.34 -0.15 -13.78
N ASN A 81 -1.14 -0.57 -12.79
CA ASN A 81 -2.59 -0.70 -12.91
C ASN A 81 -3.29 0.67 -12.96
N LYS A 82 -2.68 1.73 -12.42
CA LYS A 82 -3.25 3.10 -12.47
C LYS A 82 -3.48 3.60 -13.91
N VAL A 83 -2.76 3.05 -14.89
CA VAL A 83 -2.95 3.34 -16.32
C VAL A 83 -4.22 2.68 -16.83
N ASP A 84 -4.46 1.42 -16.44
CA ASP A 84 -5.55 0.60 -16.97
C ASP A 84 -6.89 0.84 -16.28
N CYS A 85 -6.85 1.11 -14.97
CA CYS A 85 -8.06 1.15 -14.16
C CYS A 85 -8.09 2.41 -13.32
N PHE A 86 -9.15 3.19 -13.48
CA PHE A 86 -9.42 4.32 -12.61
C PHE A 86 -10.36 3.89 -11.48
N VAL A 87 -9.82 3.68 -10.28
CA VAL A 87 -10.55 3.07 -9.16
C VAL A 87 -10.55 3.97 -7.93
N CYS A 88 -11.45 3.66 -7.00
CA CYS A 88 -11.44 4.27 -5.68
C CYS A 88 -10.20 3.85 -4.91
N SER A 89 -9.46 4.82 -4.39
CA SER A 89 -8.23 4.63 -3.60
C SER A 89 -8.41 3.84 -2.30
N ARG A 90 -9.65 3.72 -1.80
CA ARG A 90 -9.97 3.02 -0.55
C ARG A 90 -10.50 1.60 -0.76
N CYS A 91 -11.45 1.43 -1.68
CA CYS A 91 -12.18 0.17 -1.89
C CYS A 91 -11.96 -0.47 -3.26
N PHE A 92 -11.15 0.16 -4.12
CA PHE A 92 -10.69 -0.37 -5.41
C PHE A 92 -11.79 -0.71 -6.41
N CYS A 93 -13.03 -0.26 -6.19
CA CYS A 93 -14.06 -0.33 -7.22
C CYS A 93 -13.77 0.71 -8.32
N TYR A 94 -14.10 0.38 -9.57
CA TYR A 94 -14.08 1.34 -10.67
C TYR A 94 -14.96 2.56 -10.38
N ILE A 95 -14.55 3.75 -10.83
CA ILE A 95 -15.26 5.02 -10.64
C ILE A 95 -15.38 5.81 -11.95
N GLY A 96 -16.29 6.78 -12.01
CA GLY A 96 -16.54 7.59 -13.22
C GLY A 96 -17.57 6.94 -14.13
N SER A 97 -17.23 6.81 -15.42
CA SER A 97 -18.05 6.11 -16.42
C SER A 97 -17.18 5.20 -17.27
N VAL A 98 -17.81 4.31 -18.04
CA VAL A 98 -17.10 3.44 -18.99
C VAL A 98 -16.28 4.27 -19.97
N GLU A 99 -16.79 5.43 -20.40
CA GLU A 99 -16.10 6.36 -21.28
C GLU A 99 -14.87 6.98 -20.63
N VAL A 100 -14.96 7.37 -19.35
CA VAL A 100 -13.80 7.87 -18.60
C VAL A 100 -12.73 6.79 -18.46
N GLN A 101 -13.11 5.55 -18.16
CA GLN A 101 -12.16 4.43 -18.05
C GLN A 101 -11.39 4.22 -19.36
N ILE A 102 -12.13 4.06 -20.46
CA ILE A 102 -11.55 3.80 -21.79
C ILE A 102 -10.75 5.02 -22.27
N GLY A 103 -11.31 6.23 -22.12
CA GLY A 103 -10.66 7.47 -22.52
C GLY A 103 -9.33 7.69 -21.81
N ARG A 104 -9.28 7.48 -20.48
CA ARG A 104 -8.04 7.59 -19.70
C ARG A 104 -7.00 6.58 -20.12
N LYS A 105 -7.38 5.31 -20.28
CA LYS A 105 -6.45 4.26 -20.72
C LYS A 105 -5.82 4.62 -22.07
N LEU A 106 -6.65 4.90 -23.07
CA LEU A 106 -6.18 5.25 -24.42
C LEU A 106 -5.34 6.53 -24.43
N TYR A 107 -5.69 7.52 -23.60
CA TYR A 107 -4.90 8.74 -23.43
C TYR A 107 -3.51 8.45 -22.88
N LEU A 108 -3.39 7.65 -21.82
CA LEU A 108 -2.10 7.31 -21.23
C LEU A 108 -1.27 6.42 -22.16
N GLU A 109 -1.89 5.47 -22.87
CA GLU A 109 -1.23 4.70 -23.93
C GLU A 109 -0.67 5.61 -25.04
N SER A 110 -1.42 6.65 -25.43
CA SER A 110 -0.96 7.62 -26.44
C SER A 110 0.26 8.44 -26.00
N LEU A 111 0.46 8.59 -24.68
CA LEU A 111 1.63 9.23 -24.09
C LEU A 111 2.83 8.26 -23.95
N GLY A 112 2.70 7.01 -24.40
CA GLY A 112 3.72 5.98 -24.25
C GLY A 112 3.80 5.38 -22.85
N LEU A 113 2.78 5.57 -22.01
CA LEU A 113 2.68 4.98 -20.68
C LEU A 113 1.98 3.62 -20.75
N THR A 114 2.44 2.73 -21.64
CA THR A 114 1.91 1.35 -21.72
C THR A 114 2.47 0.52 -20.57
N THR A 115 1.66 -0.38 -20.02
CA THR A 115 2.16 -1.47 -19.19
C THR A 115 3.12 -2.33 -20.00
N MET A 116 4.41 -2.32 -19.64
CA MET A 116 5.31 -3.40 -20.03
C MET A 116 4.77 -4.64 -19.33
N ASP A 117 4.23 -5.59 -20.10
CA ASP A 117 3.80 -6.88 -19.58
C ASP A 117 4.93 -7.47 -18.76
N CYS A 118 4.62 -7.81 -17.50
CA CYS A 118 5.52 -8.55 -16.65
C CYS A 118 5.70 -9.94 -17.31
N ASP A 119 6.94 -10.27 -17.67
CA ASP A 119 7.38 -11.49 -18.36
C ASP A 119 6.41 -12.69 -18.31
N HIS A 120 5.80 -12.99 -19.46
CA HIS A 120 5.45 -14.35 -19.83
C HIS A 120 6.25 -14.73 -21.06
N GLN A 121 7.46 -15.25 -20.83
CA GLN A 121 8.10 -16.18 -21.74
C GLN A 121 7.25 -17.44 -21.81
N SER A 122 6.23 -17.47 -22.67
CA SER A 122 5.68 -18.72 -23.16
C SER A 122 6.46 -19.10 -24.41
N GLU A 123 7.50 -19.91 -24.20
CA GLU A 123 8.04 -20.80 -25.22
C GLU A 123 6.91 -21.69 -25.75
N ASP A 124 6.52 -21.48 -27.00
CA ASP A 124 6.02 -22.48 -27.97
C ASP A 124 5.00 -21.86 -28.92
N GLN A 125 5.48 -21.48 -30.11
CA GLN A 125 5.03 -22.17 -31.33
C GLN A 125 5.95 -21.83 -32.50
N SER A 126 6.82 -22.79 -32.80
CA SER A 126 7.52 -22.93 -34.06
C SER A 126 6.54 -23.26 -35.20
N PHE A 127 7.02 -23.06 -36.43
CA PHE A 127 6.45 -23.41 -37.74
C PHE A 127 5.52 -22.37 -38.39
N LEU A 128 6.09 -21.47 -39.19
CA LEU A 128 6.28 -21.71 -40.63
C LEU A 128 7.28 -20.69 -41.18
N GLN A 129 8.35 -21.21 -41.78
CA GLN A 129 9.34 -20.47 -42.56
C GLN A 129 8.94 -20.57 -44.02
N GLU A 130 8.91 -19.45 -44.75
CA GLU A 130 9.44 -19.35 -46.11
C GLU A 130 9.54 -17.88 -46.56
N ASN A 131 10.53 -17.63 -47.42
CA ASN A 131 11.20 -16.39 -47.75
C ASN A 131 10.36 -15.40 -48.58
N ASP A 132 10.67 -14.10 -48.47
CA ASP A 132 11.19 -13.32 -49.61
C ASP A 132 11.62 -11.91 -49.17
N ASP A 133 12.80 -11.51 -49.66
CA ASP A 133 13.34 -10.15 -49.61
C ASP A 133 12.45 -9.22 -50.45
N GLU A 134 11.82 -8.22 -49.83
CA GLU A 134 11.65 -6.91 -50.48
C GLU A 134 11.30 -5.80 -49.47
N THR A 135 12.11 -4.74 -49.56
CA THR A 135 12.02 -3.44 -48.89
C THR A 135 10.58 -2.95 -48.69
N GLY A 136 10.02 -3.20 -47.50
CA GLY A 136 8.70 -2.73 -47.11
C GLY A 136 8.74 -2.17 -45.70
N SER A 137 8.73 -0.84 -45.60
CA SER A 137 8.40 -0.15 -44.35
C SER A 137 7.02 -0.64 -43.90
N SER A 138 7.01 -1.59 -42.95
CA SER A 138 5.79 -1.98 -42.24
C SER A 138 5.39 -0.78 -41.38
N ALA A 139 4.59 0.08 -41.97
CA ALA A 139 3.77 1.01 -41.23
C ALA A 139 2.86 0.17 -40.34
N HIS A 140 3.29 -0.09 -39.11
CA HIS A 140 2.34 -0.31 -38.02
C HIS A 140 1.36 0.85 -38.12
N LYS A 141 0.13 0.57 -38.56
CA LYS A 141 -0.98 1.51 -38.49
C LYS A 141 -1.15 1.79 -37.00
N ASN A 142 -0.45 2.81 -36.50
CA ASN A 142 -0.81 3.46 -35.27
C ASN A 142 -2.23 3.95 -35.48
N ASN A 143 -3.22 3.18 -35.01
CA ASN A 143 -4.57 3.67 -34.78
C ASN A 143 -4.49 4.69 -33.62
N SER A 144 -3.76 5.78 -33.86
CA SER A 144 -3.67 6.90 -32.95
C SER A 144 -5.04 7.56 -32.96
N PHE A 145 -5.76 7.40 -31.85
CA PHE A 145 -7.02 8.11 -31.63
C PHE A 145 -6.74 9.61 -31.64
N SER A 146 -7.64 10.40 -32.24
CA SER A 146 -7.54 11.86 -32.13
C SER A 146 -7.65 12.27 -30.66
N MET A 147 -6.75 13.14 -30.21
CA MET A 147 -6.76 13.67 -28.84
C MET A 147 -8.10 14.32 -28.49
N ASP A 148 -8.77 14.93 -29.47
CA ASP A 148 -10.10 15.53 -29.26
C ASP A 148 -11.15 14.47 -28.87
N VAL A 149 -11.10 13.28 -29.49
CA VAL A 149 -12.03 12.18 -29.18
C VAL A 149 -11.76 11.63 -27.78
N LEU A 150 -10.49 11.51 -27.40
CA LEU A 150 -10.09 11.07 -26.06
C LEU A 150 -10.54 12.06 -24.98
N GLN A 151 -10.39 13.36 -25.26
CA GLN A 151 -10.87 14.40 -24.35
C GLN A 151 -12.39 14.36 -24.19
N LEU A 152 -13.14 14.20 -25.30
CA LEU A 152 -14.60 14.06 -25.24
C LEU A 152 -15.06 12.83 -24.44
N LEU A 153 -14.33 11.71 -24.50
CA LEU A 153 -14.57 10.53 -23.67
C LEU A 153 -14.32 10.83 -22.18
N MET A 154 -13.17 11.43 -21.85
CA MET A 154 -12.78 11.73 -20.47
C MET A 154 -13.67 12.79 -19.81
N ASP A 155 -14.17 13.76 -20.58
CA ASP A 155 -15.10 14.78 -20.09
C ASP A 155 -16.55 14.28 -20.00
N GLY A 156 -16.84 13.07 -20.48
CA GLY A 156 -18.20 12.51 -20.52
C GLY A 156 -19.10 13.14 -21.58
N ASN A 157 -18.53 13.80 -22.59
CA ASN A 157 -19.25 14.43 -23.70
C ASN A 157 -19.48 13.48 -24.88
N LEU A 158 -18.76 12.36 -24.94
CA LEU A 158 -18.99 11.25 -25.86
C LEU A 158 -19.56 10.06 -25.08
N PHE A 159 -20.57 9.38 -25.62
CA PHE A 159 -21.16 8.19 -25.01
C PHE A 159 -20.93 6.96 -25.88
N LEU A 160 -20.48 5.87 -25.25
CA LEU A 160 -20.29 4.60 -25.93
C LEU A 160 -21.60 3.79 -25.97
N PRO A 161 -21.81 2.97 -27.01
CA PRO A 161 -22.96 2.07 -27.04
C PRO A 161 -23.02 1.20 -25.78
N TYR A 162 -24.23 1.04 -25.22
CA TYR A 162 -24.51 0.21 -24.05
C TYR A 162 -23.86 0.62 -22.72
N SER A 163 -23.09 1.72 -22.65
CA SER A 163 -22.43 2.16 -21.40
C SER A 163 -23.40 2.38 -20.24
N LYS A 164 -24.64 2.77 -20.53
CA LYS A 164 -25.73 2.94 -19.54
C LYS A 164 -26.10 1.67 -18.79
N GLN A 165 -25.72 0.49 -19.28
CA GLN A 165 -25.94 -0.78 -18.58
C GLN A 165 -24.91 -1.01 -17.47
N PHE A 166 -23.81 -0.24 -17.46
CA PHE A 166 -22.71 -0.35 -16.51
C PHE A 166 -22.62 0.95 -15.69
N THR A 167 -23.45 1.04 -14.66
CA THR A 167 -23.43 2.20 -13.76
C THR A 167 -22.26 2.09 -12.79
N LEU A 168 -21.29 3.00 -12.93
CA LEU A 168 -20.17 3.14 -12.00
C LEU A 168 -20.43 4.29 -11.00
N PRO A 169 -19.87 4.22 -9.79
CA PRO A 169 -19.91 5.32 -8.82
C PRO A 169 -19.29 6.61 -9.38
N THR A 170 -19.82 7.76 -8.97
CA THR A 170 -19.25 9.08 -9.31
C THR A 170 -17.86 9.27 -8.72
N ILE A 171 -17.07 10.15 -9.34
CA ILE A 171 -15.72 10.50 -8.88
C ILE A 171 -15.83 11.56 -7.78
N VAL A 172 -15.30 11.24 -6.61
CA VAL A 172 -15.10 12.18 -5.50
C VAL A 172 -13.61 12.48 -5.38
N ALA A 173 -13.23 13.74 -5.46
CA ALA A 173 -11.85 14.17 -5.33
C ALA A 173 -11.33 14.02 -3.90
N CYS A 174 -10.00 13.97 -3.74
CA CYS A 174 -9.36 13.98 -2.44
C CYS A 174 -9.73 15.23 -1.60
N PRO A 175 -10.09 15.08 -0.31
CA PRO A 175 -10.38 16.21 0.59
C PRO A 175 -9.20 17.19 0.74
N GLY A 176 -7.97 16.69 0.63
CA GLY A 176 -6.75 17.49 0.66
C GLY A 176 -6.36 18.12 -0.68
N GLY A 177 -7.10 17.81 -1.77
CA GLY A 177 -6.89 18.39 -3.09
C GLY A 177 -5.63 17.91 -3.81
N CYS A 178 -5.17 16.68 -3.55
CA CYS A 178 -4.21 16.03 -4.44
C CYS A 178 -4.91 15.55 -5.71
N GLU A 179 -4.16 15.43 -6.81
CA GLU A 179 -4.68 14.96 -8.10
C GLU A 179 -4.55 13.44 -8.27
N GLU A 180 -3.93 12.76 -7.30
CA GLU A 180 -3.67 11.32 -7.37
C GLU A 180 -4.85 10.49 -6.87
N GLU A 181 -5.33 10.76 -5.66
CA GLU A 181 -6.31 9.90 -4.99
C GLU A 181 -7.75 10.34 -5.26
N HIS A 182 -8.59 9.35 -5.58
CA HIS A 182 -9.98 9.54 -5.96
C HIS A 182 -10.88 8.50 -5.30
N TYR A 183 -12.13 8.84 -5.06
CA TYR A 183 -13.03 8.02 -4.24
C TYR A 183 -14.39 7.81 -4.92
N CYS A 184 -15.03 6.68 -4.62
CA CYS A 184 -16.38 6.38 -5.09
C CYS A 184 -17.47 7.10 -4.29
N SER A 185 -17.13 7.64 -3.11
CA SER A 185 -18.05 8.30 -2.21
C SER A 185 -17.30 9.18 -1.21
N LYS A 186 -18.01 10.15 -0.62
CA LYS A 186 -17.50 10.94 0.51
C LYS A 186 -17.11 10.07 1.70
N LEU A 187 -17.87 9.00 1.97
CA LEU A 187 -17.56 8.07 3.06
C LEU A 187 -16.19 7.40 2.86
N CYS A 188 -15.88 6.95 1.64
CA CYS A 188 -14.57 6.38 1.33
C CYS A 188 -13.45 7.42 1.46
N ALA A 189 -13.69 8.65 1.01
CA ALA A 189 -12.74 9.75 1.15
C ALA A 189 -12.45 10.08 2.62
N ASP A 190 -13.50 10.25 3.44
CA ASP A 190 -13.38 10.60 4.86
C ASP A 190 -12.70 9.47 5.65
N ILE A 191 -13.07 8.20 5.41
CA ILE A 191 -12.42 7.05 6.07
C ILE A 191 -10.93 6.98 5.70
N ASP A 192 -10.59 7.09 4.42
CA ASP A 192 -9.20 7.02 3.98
C ASP A 192 -8.38 8.20 4.52
N TRP A 193 -8.97 9.40 4.53
CA TRP A 193 -8.37 10.60 5.13
C TRP A 193 -8.05 10.40 6.61
N ASP A 194 -9.01 9.91 7.39
CA ASP A 194 -8.89 9.71 8.84
C ASP A 194 -7.98 8.55 9.23
N THR A 195 -7.81 7.57 8.33
CA THR A 195 -7.04 6.35 8.64
C THR A 195 -5.67 6.29 7.99
N VAL A 196 -5.43 6.95 6.86
CA VAL A 196 -4.16 6.83 6.12
C VAL A 196 -3.77 8.14 5.42
N HIS A 197 -4.59 8.62 4.48
CA HIS A 197 -4.17 9.53 3.41
C HIS A 197 -3.82 10.94 3.87
N SER A 198 -4.38 11.43 4.99
CA SER A 198 -4.11 12.79 5.48
C SER A 198 -2.63 13.09 5.75
N LEU A 199 -1.82 12.07 6.03
CA LEU A 199 -0.37 12.21 6.20
C LEU A 199 0.41 12.09 4.88
N LEU A 200 -0.15 11.42 3.87
CA LEU A 200 0.50 11.16 2.58
C LEU A 200 -0.02 12.05 1.45
N CYS A 201 -0.95 12.96 1.75
CA CYS A 201 -1.56 13.83 0.76
C CYS A 201 -0.56 14.88 0.26
N THR A 202 -0.32 14.89 -1.06
CA THR A 202 0.49 15.88 -1.77
C THR A 202 -0.27 17.12 -2.23
N GLY A 203 -1.56 17.22 -1.87
CA GLY A 203 -2.41 18.36 -2.16
C GLY A 203 -1.93 19.65 -1.50
N LYS A 204 -2.55 20.79 -1.86
CA LYS A 204 -2.14 22.12 -1.39
C LYS A 204 -2.36 22.22 0.13
N THR A 205 -1.27 22.16 0.90
CA THR A 205 -1.31 22.39 2.35
C THR A 205 -0.57 23.69 2.70
N SER A 206 -0.81 24.22 3.90
CA SER A 206 -0.05 25.38 4.41
C SER A 206 1.43 25.07 4.66
N ASP A 207 1.81 23.79 4.69
CA ASP A 207 3.17 23.32 4.92
C ASP A 207 3.82 22.88 3.61
N SER A 208 4.46 23.84 2.94
CA SER A 208 5.16 23.62 1.67
C SER A 208 6.38 22.69 1.81
N PHE A 209 7.00 22.63 3.00
CA PHE A 209 8.17 21.78 3.22
C PHE A 209 7.77 20.31 3.24
N ARG A 210 6.75 19.97 4.03
CA ARG A 210 6.20 18.61 4.06
C ARG A 210 5.71 18.17 2.69
N GLN A 211 5.03 19.05 1.97
CA GLN A 211 4.55 18.74 0.61
C GLN A 211 5.72 18.38 -0.32
N ALA A 212 6.79 19.18 -0.32
CA ALA A 212 7.97 18.89 -1.13
C ALA A 212 8.66 17.58 -0.74
N ALA A 213 8.73 17.26 0.55
CA ALA A 213 9.27 15.99 1.04
C ALA A 213 8.40 14.79 0.57
N LEU A 214 7.07 14.89 0.66
CA LEU A 214 6.15 13.86 0.16
C LEU A 214 6.31 13.62 -1.34
N VAL A 215 6.42 14.69 -2.13
CA VAL A 215 6.63 14.58 -3.58
C VAL A 215 7.93 13.81 -3.88
N LYS A 216 9.04 14.15 -3.20
CA LYS A 216 10.31 13.42 -3.34
C LYS A 216 10.19 11.94 -2.95
N PHE A 217 9.49 11.65 -1.87
CA PHE A 217 9.23 10.29 -1.43
C PHE A 217 8.42 9.50 -2.48
N THR A 218 7.30 10.05 -2.95
CA THR A 218 6.45 9.42 -3.97
C THR A 218 7.20 9.19 -5.27
N GLU A 219 7.99 10.17 -5.69
CA GLU A 219 8.88 10.06 -6.85
C GLU A 219 9.93 8.96 -6.71
N HIS A 220 10.54 8.81 -5.53
CA HIS A 220 11.46 7.73 -5.25
C HIS A 220 10.75 6.37 -5.35
N ALA A 221 9.65 6.20 -4.64
CA ALA A 221 8.88 4.96 -4.61
C ALA A 221 8.41 4.53 -6.01
N ASN A 222 7.88 5.46 -6.81
CA ASN A 222 7.45 5.17 -8.18
C ASN A 222 8.60 4.77 -9.11
N ARG A 223 9.83 5.24 -8.85
CA ARG A 223 11.02 4.92 -9.67
C ARG A 223 11.73 3.65 -9.23
N THR A 224 11.60 3.24 -7.96
CA THR A 224 12.37 2.13 -7.40
C THR A 224 11.50 0.92 -7.10
N ASN A 225 10.53 1.06 -6.19
CA ASN A 225 9.63 -0.02 -5.81
C ASN A 225 8.36 0.54 -5.13
N ASP A 226 7.19 0.15 -5.63
CA ASP A 226 5.91 0.64 -5.13
C ASP A 226 5.52 0.06 -3.75
N ILE A 227 6.23 -0.97 -3.26
CA ILE A 227 6.13 -1.45 -1.88
C ILE A 227 6.34 -0.32 -0.87
N PHE A 228 7.14 0.69 -1.24
CA PHE A 228 7.38 1.85 -0.42
C PHE A 228 6.11 2.68 -0.18
N ILE A 229 5.22 2.76 -1.16
CA ILE A 229 3.91 3.38 -0.96
C ILE A 229 3.09 2.56 0.04
N LEU A 230 3.13 1.23 -0.04
CA LEU A 230 2.36 0.38 0.85
C LEU A 230 2.78 0.51 2.32
N ALA A 231 4.07 0.40 2.65
CA ALA A 231 4.44 0.57 4.07
C ALA A 231 4.47 2.04 4.53
N ALA A 232 4.53 3.05 3.64
CA ALA A 232 4.16 4.41 4.03
C ALA A 232 2.70 4.50 4.49
N LYS A 233 1.79 3.75 3.84
CA LYS A 233 0.40 3.62 4.32
C LYS A 233 0.31 2.89 5.67
N VAL A 234 1.13 1.85 5.91
CA VAL A 234 1.21 1.16 7.22
C VAL A 234 1.67 2.11 8.33
N ILE A 235 2.73 2.89 8.08
CA ILE A 235 3.27 3.86 9.04
C ILE A 235 2.22 4.94 9.31
N SER A 236 1.61 5.50 8.25
CA SER A 236 0.57 6.53 8.39
C SER A 236 -0.65 6.02 9.15
N PHE A 237 -1.09 4.80 8.85
CA PHE A 237 -2.14 4.10 9.59
C PHE A 237 -1.83 4.01 11.08
N THR A 238 -0.61 3.61 11.40
CA THR A 238 -0.16 3.45 12.79
C THR A 238 -0.14 4.79 13.52
N ILE A 239 0.41 5.85 12.90
CA ILE A 239 0.47 7.20 13.47
C ILE A 239 -0.95 7.76 13.72
N LEU A 240 -1.84 7.66 12.73
CA LEU A 240 -3.21 8.18 12.86
C LEU A 240 -4.03 7.40 13.88
N ARG A 241 -3.87 6.07 13.93
CA ARG A 241 -4.47 5.22 14.96
C ARG A 241 -3.94 5.56 16.35
N TYR A 242 -2.63 5.76 16.50
CA TYR A 242 -2.00 6.20 17.76
C TYR A 242 -2.61 7.52 18.24
N ARG A 243 -2.65 8.54 17.37
CA ARG A 243 -3.22 9.87 17.69
C ARG A 243 -4.68 9.77 18.14
N ARG A 244 -5.48 8.91 17.49
CA ARG A 244 -6.88 8.68 17.87
C ARG A 244 -7.02 8.00 19.24
N LEU A 245 -6.23 6.95 19.49
CA LEU A 245 -6.24 6.24 20.77
C LEU A 245 -5.78 7.15 21.91
N LYS A 246 -4.72 7.93 21.69
CA LYS A 246 -4.21 8.91 22.66
C LYS A 246 -5.24 9.97 23.02
N ARG A 247 -5.93 10.54 22.02
CA ARG A 247 -7.02 11.51 22.28
C ARG A 247 -8.13 10.90 23.13
N SER A 248 -8.55 9.68 22.80
CA SER A 248 -9.59 8.96 23.55
C SER A 248 -9.17 8.68 25.00
N TYR A 249 -7.89 8.34 25.21
CA TYR A 249 -7.33 8.12 26.55
C TYR A 249 -7.32 9.41 27.39
N LEU A 250 -6.91 10.54 26.80
CA LEU A 250 -6.90 11.85 27.47
C LEU A 250 -8.31 12.34 27.81
N GLU A 251 -9.29 12.11 26.94
CA GLU A 251 -10.69 12.47 27.20
C GLU A 251 -11.32 11.62 28.32
N GLY A 252 -10.87 10.37 28.47
CA GLY A 252 -11.30 9.46 29.55
C GLY A 252 -10.59 9.66 30.89
N SER A 253 -9.35 10.17 30.89
CA SER A 253 -8.53 10.36 32.09
C SER A 253 -8.68 11.78 32.65
N LYS A 254 -9.43 11.95 33.74
CA LYS A 254 -9.58 13.23 34.45
C LYS A 254 -8.39 13.63 35.33
N GLN A 255 -7.22 13.00 35.21
CA GLN A 255 -6.06 13.31 36.08
C GLN A 255 -4.75 13.53 35.30
N PRO A 256 -3.92 14.51 35.73
CA PRO A 256 -2.65 14.80 35.09
C PRO A 256 -1.62 13.72 35.47
N ILE A 257 -1.01 13.11 34.45
CA ILE A 257 0.01 12.07 34.61
C ILE A 257 1.38 12.75 34.80
N LEU A 258 2.18 12.27 35.77
CA LEU A 258 3.57 12.68 35.98
C LEU A 258 4.48 12.13 34.85
N ASN A 259 5.44 12.94 34.39
CA ASN A 259 6.23 12.76 33.17
C ASN A 259 6.84 11.36 32.88
N GLU A 260 7.21 10.56 33.88
CA GLU A 260 7.76 9.20 33.64
C GLU A 260 6.67 8.17 33.28
N ALA A 261 5.47 8.32 33.85
CA ALA A 261 4.31 7.48 33.51
C ALA A 261 3.75 7.83 32.12
N GLU A 262 4.02 9.03 31.62
CA GLU A 262 3.62 9.47 30.29
C GLU A 262 4.37 8.73 29.17
N GLY A 263 5.68 8.51 29.33
CA GLY A 263 6.49 7.74 28.37
C GLY A 263 6.05 6.28 28.25
N GLN A 264 5.76 5.62 29.39
CA GLN A 264 5.27 4.24 29.40
C GLN A 264 3.84 4.15 28.85
N SER A 265 2.98 5.14 29.16
CA SER A 265 1.63 5.25 28.60
C SER A 265 1.66 5.41 27.08
N ASN A 266 2.55 6.26 26.54
CA ASN A 266 2.71 6.47 25.11
C ASN A 266 3.14 5.18 24.39
N LEU A 267 4.09 4.42 24.94
CA LEU A 267 4.52 3.14 24.37
C LEU A 267 3.39 2.10 24.37
N CYS A 268 2.57 2.03 25.42
CA CYS A 268 1.39 1.16 25.47
C CYS A 268 0.38 1.52 24.38
N ILE A 269 0.08 2.81 24.21
CA ILE A 269 -0.85 3.29 23.16
C ILE A 269 -0.28 2.99 21.77
N LEU A 270 1.02 3.21 21.56
CA LEU A 270 1.71 2.91 20.31
C LEU A 270 1.68 1.40 20.00
N SER A 271 1.89 0.56 21.00
CA SER A 271 1.79 -0.89 20.86
C SER A 271 0.38 -1.34 20.46
N GLU A 272 -0.66 -0.73 21.01
CA GLU A 272 -2.06 -1.01 20.63
C GLU A 272 -2.42 -0.45 19.24
N ALA A 273 -1.78 0.65 18.82
CA ALA A 273 -1.89 1.15 17.45
C ALA A 273 -1.22 0.21 16.44
N TRP A 274 -0.03 -0.29 16.76
CA TRP A 274 0.77 -1.22 15.94
C TRP A 274 0.21 -2.65 15.91
N LYS A 275 -0.60 -3.02 16.90
CA LYS A 275 -1.10 -4.39 17.12
C LYS A 275 -1.63 -5.10 15.87
N PRO A 276 -2.45 -4.49 14.98
CA PRO A 276 -2.93 -5.18 13.78
C PRO A 276 -1.79 -5.62 12.84
N VAL A 277 -0.76 -4.79 12.71
CA VAL A 277 0.44 -5.09 11.91
C VAL A 277 1.32 -6.10 12.62
N ALA A 278 1.38 -6.01 13.96
CA ALA A 278 2.19 -6.89 14.79
C ALA A 278 1.78 -8.38 14.70
N MET A 279 0.57 -8.69 14.22
CA MET A 279 0.05 -10.06 14.09
C MET A 279 0.42 -10.73 12.76
N GLY A 280 1.06 -9.98 11.85
CA GLY A 280 1.62 -10.44 10.58
C GLY A 280 3.00 -11.08 10.73
N PHE A 281 3.55 -11.54 9.60
CA PHE A 281 4.93 -12.03 9.52
C PHE A 281 5.92 -10.86 9.54
N LYS A 282 7.02 -10.97 10.30
CA LYS A 282 7.91 -9.83 10.62
C LYS A 282 9.38 -10.03 10.23
N ARG A 283 9.70 -10.78 9.18
CA ARG A 283 11.09 -10.79 8.68
C ARG A 283 11.37 -9.50 7.90
N ARG A 284 12.64 -9.09 7.85
CA ARG A 284 13.09 -7.98 7.01
C ARG A 284 12.83 -8.35 5.56
N TRP A 285 12.27 -7.44 4.77
CA TRP A 285 12.08 -7.65 3.33
C TRP A 285 13.33 -8.20 2.62
N TRP A 286 14.50 -7.58 2.83
CA TRP A 286 15.76 -8.03 2.24
C TRP A 286 16.29 -9.36 2.81
N ASP A 287 15.74 -9.85 3.93
CA ASP A 287 16.08 -11.16 4.48
C ASP A 287 15.22 -12.29 3.88
N CYS A 288 14.02 -11.98 3.38
CA CYS A 288 13.05 -12.99 2.97
C CYS A 288 12.51 -12.87 1.54
N ILE A 289 12.87 -11.83 0.78
CA ILE A 289 12.58 -11.77 -0.64
C ILE A 289 13.30 -12.92 -1.38
N ALA A 290 12.63 -13.51 -2.37
CA ALA A 290 13.24 -14.50 -3.24
C ALA A 290 14.34 -13.84 -4.09
N LEU A 291 15.38 -14.61 -4.40
CA LEU A 291 16.39 -14.20 -5.35
C LEU A 291 15.78 -14.29 -6.76
N PRO A 292 15.83 -13.22 -7.57
CA PRO A 292 15.46 -13.28 -8.98
C PRO A 292 16.28 -14.32 -9.75
N ASP A 293 15.70 -14.93 -10.77
CA ASP A 293 16.33 -16.01 -11.56
C ASP A 293 17.59 -15.54 -12.30
N ASP A 294 17.71 -14.23 -12.57
CA ASP A 294 18.85 -13.59 -13.24
C ASP A 294 19.99 -13.22 -12.29
N ILE A 295 19.83 -13.43 -10.98
CA ILE A 295 20.87 -13.13 -9.99
C ILE A 295 21.54 -14.43 -9.53
N ASP A 296 22.83 -14.55 -9.81
CA ASP A 296 23.65 -15.64 -9.32
C ASP A 296 23.70 -15.65 -7.78
N SER A 297 23.66 -16.84 -7.18
CA SER A 297 23.79 -17.02 -5.73
C SER A 297 25.03 -16.36 -5.11
N CYS A 298 26.11 -16.18 -5.88
CA CYS A 298 27.31 -15.48 -5.41
C CYS A 298 27.12 -13.96 -5.24
N GLN A 299 26.09 -13.39 -5.86
CA GLN A 299 25.73 -11.96 -5.81
C GLN A 299 24.64 -11.66 -4.77
N GLU A 300 24.09 -12.69 -4.12
CA GLU A 300 22.98 -12.56 -3.18
C GLU A 300 23.23 -11.49 -2.09
N ALA A 301 24.43 -11.45 -1.52
CA ALA A 301 24.78 -10.46 -0.49
C ALA A 301 24.73 -9.02 -1.03
N SER A 302 25.16 -8.80 -2.28
CA SER A 302 25.10 -7.50 -2.95
C SER A 302 23.65 -7.10 -3.23
N PHE A 303 22.84 -8.04 -3.74
CA PHE A 303 21.42 -7.82 -3.99
C PHE A 303 20.67 -7.42 -2.70
N ARG A 304 20.83 -8.19 -1.62
CA ARG A 304 20.21 -7.88 -0.33
C ARG A 304 20.65 -6.52 0.22
N MET A 305 21.91 -6.13 0.01
CA MET A 305 22.42 -4.81 0.39
C MET A 305 21.75 -3.68 -0.40
N GLN A 306 21.55 -3.85 -1.71
CA GLN A 306 20.84 -2.87 -2.54
C GLN A 306 19.39 -2.67 -2.09
N ILE A 307 18.66 -3.76 -1.81
CA ILE A 307 17.29 -3.69 -1.28
C ILE A 307 17.26 -2.96 0.06
N ARG A 308 18.23 -3.22 0.94
CA ARG A 308 18.38 -2.51 2.21
C ARG A 308 18.63 -1.00 2.01
N ASP A 309 19.52 -0.63 1.10
CA ASP A 309 19.85 0.77 0.81
C ASP A 309 18.66 1.54 0.21
N LEU A 310 17.86 0.88 -0.63
CA LEU A 310 16.59 1.41 -1.15
C LEU A 310 15.60 1.65 -0.02
N ALA A 311 15.38 0.66 0.84
CA ALA A 311 14.48 0.79 1.99
C ALA A 311 14.92 1.91 2.95
N PHE A 312 16.23 2.05 3.18
CA PHE A 312 16.77 3.13 3.99
C PHE A 312 16.53 4.50 3.37
N THR A 313 16.84 4.67 2.08
CA THR A 313 16.63 5.93 1.36
C THR A 313 15.16 6.34 1.39
N SER A 314 14.28 5.39 1.09
CA SER A 314 12.83 5.58 1.14
C SER A 314 12.35 6.01 2.53
N LEU A 315 12.86 5.38 3.59
CA LEU A 315 12.51 5.72 4.97
C LEU A 315 12.96 7.13 5.36
N GLN A 316 14.17 7.57 4.98
CA GLN A 316 14.62 8.93 5.29
C GLN A 316 13.75 9.98 4.58
N LEU A 317 13.41 9.75 3.32
CA LEU A 317 12.49 10.64 2.58
C LEU A 317 11.12 10.71 3.25
N LEU A 318 10.60 9.57 3.73
CA LEU A 318 9.32 9.53 4.44
C LEU A 318 9.40 10.24 5.81
N LYS A 319 10.52 10.10 6.54
CA LYS A 319 10.76 10.80 7.81
C LYS A 319 10.73 12.32 7.62
N GLU A 320 11.38 12.83 6.57
CA GLU A 320 11.33 14.27 6.27
C GLU A 320 9.89 14.79 6.06
N ALA A 321 8.98 13.93 5.63
CA ALA A 321 7.58 14.27 5.40
C ALA A 321 6.67 14.13 6.62
N ILE A 322 6.71 12.99 7.32
CA ILE A 322 5.65 12.62 8.30
C ILE A 322 6.18 12.33 9.70
N PHE A 323 7.44 12.65 10.00
CA PHE A 323 8.05 12.34 11.29
C PHE A 323 7.27 12.94 12.46
N ASP A 324 6.99 12.09 13.44
CA ASP A 324 6.36 12.42 14.71
C ASP A 324 7.22 11.80 15.81
N VAL A 325 7.78 12.63 16.69
CA VAL A 325 8.71 12.19 17.74
C VAL A 325 8.08 11.19 18.69
N GLU A 326 6.76 11.26 18.93
CA GLU A 326 6.07 10.33 19.81
C GLU A 326 5.88 8.95 19.15
N CYS A 327 5.84 8.92 17.82
CA CYS A 327 5.79 7.71 17.01
C CYS A 327 7.18 7.32 16.48
N ALA A 328 8.25 7.98 16.94
CA ALA A 328 9.61 7.72 16.51
C ALA A 328 9.97 6.22 16.56
N PRO A 329 9.61 5.43 17.60
CA PRO A 329 9.90 4.00 17.60
C PRO A 329 9.27 3.20 16.44
N CYS A 330 8.11 3.64 15.92
CA CYS A 330 7.47 3.03 14.75
C CYS A 330 8.08 3.55 13.43
N ILE A 331 8.49 4.81 13.37
CA ILE A 331 9.01 5.46 12.15
C ILE A 331 10.51 5.17 11.97
N LEU A 332 11.25 4.92 13.05
CA LEU A 332 12.71 4.69 13.06
C LEU A 332 13.09 3.22 12.92
N GLN A 333 12.24 2.44 12.26
CA GLN A 333 12.59 1.07 11.90
C GLN A 333 13.63 1.07 10.77
N GLU A 334 14.85 1.58 11.03
CA GLU A 334 15.99 1.49 10.09
C GLU A 334 16.45 0.02 9.89
N SER A 335 15.78 -0.94 10.54
CA SER A 335 16.19 -2.32 10.58
C SER A 335 15.09 -3.39 10.47
N THR A 336 13.79 -3.12 10.24
CA THR A 336 12.83 -4.22 9.93
C THR A 336 11.43 -3.70 9.63
N ALA A 337 10.75 -4.33 8.66
CA ALA A 337 9.34 -4.15 8.27
C ALA A 337 9.06 -3.08 7.19
N TRP A 338 9.83 -3.16 6.10
CA TRP A 338 9.18 -3.29 4.80
C TRP A 338 8.95 -4.78 4.56
#